data_AF-A0AAE8SY38-F1
#
_entry.id   AF-A0AAE8SY38-F1
#
_cell.length_a   1.000
_cell.length_b   1.000
_cell.length_c   1.000
_cell.angle_alpha   90.00
_cell.angle_beta   90.00
_cell.angle_gamma   90.00
#
_symmetry.space_group_name_H-M   'P 1'
#
loop_
_entity.id
_entity.type
_entity.pdbx_description
1 polymer ?
#
loop_
_entity_poly.entity_id
_entity_poly.type
_entity_poly.pdbx_seq_one_letter_code
_entity_poly.pdbx_strand_id
1 'polypeptide(L)'
;MATRVFLAAVSLAASFSGVLAEDLEWCGDAQYYPAEYTCFDDSTLCPILFGLPNRPCGGGCYAPEMYQCESGSLSLLPEEDGPFKLTTHSTVTKVSGWELKACGNYLAIGAGARECNSCPEGAACDEYQNETVFLPNGEMAADLPGGQYWYVSPEDGALMFTEGGDEAEAGIALAGQRVEVYSDGFFSYQGSRHYWLACLRRLPGGTVGTTRSYRIHAPTPENLEKEDCSQIKLVASSVADRKHGAYKYD
;
A
#
# COMPACT_ATOMS: atom_id res chain seq x y z
N MET A 1 26.48 -38.82 57.19
CA MET A 1 25.94 -38.62 55.82
C MET A 1 25.86 -37.11 55.60
N ALA A 2 26.70 -36.57 54.72
CA ALA A 2 26.91 -35.13 54.57
C ALA A 2 26.12 -34.59 53.37
N THR A 3 25.22 -33.66 53.64
CA THR A 3 24.35 -32.97 52.69
C THR A 3 25.14 -31.87 51.96
N ARG A 4 25.19 -31.89 50.64
CA ARG A 4 25.72 -30.80 49.80
C ARG A 4 24.55 -30.06 49.17
N VAL A 5 24.37 -28.80 49.58
CA VAL A 5 23.41 -27.85 49.00
C VAL A 5 24.15 -27.08 47.90
N PHE A 6 23.68 -27.22 46.65
CA PHE A 6 24.15 -26.42 45.52
C PHE A 6 23.33 -25.13 45.43
N LEU A 7 23.99 -23.99 45.62
CA LEU A 7 23.46 -22.66 45.33
C LEU A 7 23.65 -22.39 43.83
N ALA A 8 22.54 -22.33 43.08
CA ALA A 8 22.54 -21.86 41.71
C ALA A 8 22.29 -20.34 41.69
N ALA A 9 23.29 -19.57 41.26
CA ALA A 9 23.16 -18.14 41.03
C ALA A 9 22.52 -17.91 39.65
N VAL A 10 21.32 -17.32 39.64
CA VAL A 10 20.61 -16.92 38.42
C VAL A 10 20.99 -15.47 38.11
N SER A 11 21.81 -15.28 37.08
CA SER A 11 22.17 -13.97 36.55
C SER A 11 21.10 -13.47 35.57
N LEU A 12 20.26 -12.52 35.99
CA LEU A 12 19.37 -11.74 35.12
C LEU A 12 20.20 -10.74 34.30
N ALA A 13 20.41 -11.04 33.01
CA ALA A 13 20.86 -10.03 32.06
C ALA A 13 19.64 -9.27 31.53
N ALA A 14 19.46 -8.03 31.97
CA ALA A 14 18.45 -7.12 31.43
C ALA A 14 18.96 -6.54 30.11
N SER A 15 18.47 -7.08 28.99
CA SER A 15 18.70 -6.52 27.67
C SER A 15 17.84 -5.26 27.52
N PHE A 16 18.41 -4.09 27.83
CA PHE A 16 17.82 -2.81 27.43
C PHE A 16 17.94 -2.68 25.92
N SER A 17 16.85 -2.94 25.19
CA SER A 17 16.71 -2.53 23.80
C SER A 17 16.73 -1.01 23.77
N GLY A 18 17.89 -0.42 23.44
CA GLY A 18 18.04 1.01 23.28
C GLY A 18 17.12 1.52 22.17
N VAL A 19 16.19 2.39 22.53
CA VAL A 19 15.61 3.33 21.58
C VAL A 19 16.79 4.18 21.11
N LEU A 20 17.22 3.99 19.86
CA LEU A 20 18.21 4.89 19.26
C LEU A 20 17.55 6.27 19.23
N ALA A 21 17.99 7.17 20.12
CA ALA A 21 17.62 8.56 20.03
C ALA A 21 18.17 9.07 18.69
N GLU A 22 17.28 9.51 17.81
CA GLU A 22 17.66 10.18 16.58
C GLU A 22 18.28 11.53 16.91
N ASP A 23 19.38 11.89 16.26
CA ASP A 23 20.05 13.17 16.44
C ASP A 23 19.23 14.30 15.79
N LEU A 24 19.07 15.41 16.51
CA LEU A 24 18.40 16.61 15.98
C LEU A 24 19.30 17.30 14.96
N GLU A 25 18.71 17.70 13.84
CA GLU A 25 19.35 18.52 12.80
C GLU A 25 18.82 19.95 12.82
N TRP A 26 19.56 20.88 12.20
CA TRP A 26 19.17 22.28 12.07
C TRP A 26 18.65 22.60 10.67
N CYS A 27 17.56 23.36 10.61
CA CYS A 27 17.00 23.96 9.39
C CYS A 27 16.70 25.43 9.68
N GLY A 28 17.58 26.32 9.23
CA GLY A 28 17.57 27.72 9.65
C GLY A 28 17.77 27.82 11.16
N ASP A 29 16.80 28.45 11.84
CA ASP A 29 16.81 28.64 13.30
C ASP A 29 16.05 27.54 14.07
N ALA A 30 15.53 26.51 13.39
CA ALA A 30 14.75 25.44 13.99
C ALA A 30 15.53 24.12 14.04
N GLN A 31 15.37 23.36 15.12
CA GLN A 31 15.81 21.96 15.20
C GLN A 31 14.68 21.01 14.83
N TYR A 32 14.99 19.90 14.15
CA TYR A 32 14.00 18.92 13.72
C TYR A 32 14.55 17.48 13.75
N TYR A 33 13.65 16.51 13.74
CA TYR A 33 13.98 15.09 13.55
C TYR A 33 13.89 14.72 12.06
N PRO A 34 14.98 14.24 11.43
CA PRO A 34 14.99 13.85 10.02
C PRO A 34 13.96 12.78 9.63
N ALA A 35 13.52 11.94 10.57
CA ALA A 35 12.44 10.98 10.33
C ALA A 35 11.03 11.61 10.21
N GLU A 36 10.84 12.84 10.72
CA GLU A 36 9.55 13.52 10.75
C GLU A 36 9.45 14.70 9.78
N TYR A 37 10.57 15.30 9.39
CA TYR A 37 10.61 16.46 8.51
C TYR A 37 11.79 16.40 7.53
N THR A 38 11.63 17.07 6.40
CA THR A 38 12.69 17.36 5.44
C THR A 38 12.95 18.86 5.41
N CYS A 39 14.21 19.26 5.56
CA CYS A 39 14.64 20.65 5.38
C CYS A 39 14.90 20.96 3.90
N PHE A 40 14.33 22.07 3.41
CA PHE A 40 14.54 22.60 2.07
C PHE A 40 15.09 24.02 2.16
N ASP A 41 16.03 24.35 1.26
CA ASP A 41 16.66 25.67 1.12
C ASP A 41 17.13 26.27 2.47
N ASP A 42 17.68 25.41 3.33
CA ASP A 42 18.20 25.72 4.68
C ASP A 42 17.23 26.50 5.59
N SER A 43 15.93 26.50 5.32
CA SER A 43 14.98 27.36 6.04
C SER A 43 13.53 26.90 6.05
N THR A 44 13.15 25.96 5.18
CA THR A 44 11.76 25.50 5.06
C THR A 44 11.64 24.04 5.48
N LEU A 45 10.91 23.78 6.56
CA LEU A 45 10.61 22.42 7.02
C LEU A 45 9.28 21.93 6.45
N CYS A 46 9.32 20.82 5.74
CA CYS A 46 8.12 20.12 5.31
C CYS A 46 7.99 18.76 5.99
N PRO A 47 6.79 18.40 6.49
CA PRO A 47 6.59 17.15 7.21
C PRO A 47 6.69 15.94 6.27
N ILE A 48 7.14 14.82 6.83
CA ILE A 48 7.12 13.50 6.21
C ILE A 48 5.84 12.81 6.68
N LEU A 49 4.91 12.55 5.75
CA LEU A 49 3.64 11.89 6.05
C LEU A 49 3.64 10.51 5.40
N PHE A 50 3.34 9.46 6.17
CA PHE A 50 3.38 8.08 5.67
C PHE A 50 4.73 7.66 5.07
N GLY A 51 5.83 8.24 5.53
CA GLY A 51 7.17 8.00 4.96
C GLY A 51 7.39 8.69 3.61
N LEU A 52 6.48 9.57 3.18
CA LEU A 52 6.60 10.38 1.97
C LEU A 52 6.88 11.84 2.37
N PRO A 53 8.00 12.43 1.92
CA PRO A 53 8.33 13.81 2.24
C PRO A 53 7.45 14.78 1.44
N ASN A 54 6.74 15.67 2.12
CA ASN A 54 6.09 16.79 1.46
C ASN A 54 7.15 17.76 0.92
N ARG A 55 6.79 18.54 -0.11
CA ARG A 55 7.68 19.52 -0.76
C ARG A 55 7.16 20.94 -0.59
N PRO A 56 8.03 21.97 -0.60
CA PRO A 56 7.59 23.36 -0.51
C PRO A 56 7.01 23.86 -1.84
N CYS A 57 5.94 24.66 -1.77
CA CYS A 57 5.36 25.42 -2.89
C CYS A 57 4.60 26.63 -2.37
N GLY A 58 4.88 27.82 -2.92
CA GLY A 58 4.09 29.03 -2.61
C GLY A 58 4.05 29.41 -1.11
N GLY A 59 5.08 29.02 -0.34
CA GLY A 59 5.15 29.26 1.11
C GLY A 59 4.45 28.20 1.98
N GLY A 60 3.93 27.12 1.41
CA GLY A 60 3.40 25.96 2.13
C GLY A 60 4.06 24.65 1.71
N CYS A 61 3.66 23.54 2.33
CA CYS A 61 4.11 22.21 1.96
C CYS A 61 2.97 21.41 1.32
N TYR A 62 3.27 20.65 0.27
CA TYR A 62 2.30 19.83 -0.46
C TYR A 62 2.80 18.40 -0.66
N ALA A 63 1.88 17.46 -0.88
CA ALA A 63 2.19 16.08 -1.21
C ALA A 63 2.45 15.96 -2.73
N PRO A 64 3.68 15.66 -3.17
CA PRO A 64 4.02 15.58 -4.59
C PRO A 64 3.33 14.45 -5.34
N GLU A 65 2.75 13.48 -4.63
CA GLU A 65 1.98 12.38 -5.21
C GLU A 65 0.52 12.77 -5.52
N MET A 66 0.09 13.99 -5.21
CA MET A 66 -1.28 14.46 -5.51
C MET A 66 -1.29 15.80 -6.23
N TYR A 67 -0.28 16.64 -5.99
CA TYR A 67 -0.19 17.96 -6.58
C TYR A 67 1.15 18.14 -7.28
N GLN A 68 1.16 19.05 -8.25
CA GLN A 68 2.36 19.63 -8.82
C GLN A 68 2.43 21.12 -8.47
N CYS A 69 3.65 21.64 -8.37
CA CYS A 69 3.91 23.06 -8.12
C CYS A 69 4.50 23.71 -9.37
N GLU A 70 3.81 24.69 -9.93
CA GLU A 70 4.30 25.50 -11.06
C GLU A 70 4.28 26.98 -10.68
N SER A 71 5.45 27.61 -10.68
CA SER A 71 5.61 29.04 -10.34
C SER A 71 4.96 29.43 -9.00
N GLY A 72 5.04 28.55 -8.00
CA GLY A 72 4.45 28.77 -6.68
C GLY A 72 2.94 28.54 -6.58
N SER A 73 2.29 28.09 -7.65
CA SER A 73 0.89 27.67 -7.66
C SER A 73 0.77 26.16 -7.65
N LEU A 74 -0.15 25.63 -6.82
CA LEU A 74 -0.46 24.21 -6.77
C LEU A 74 -1.60 23.89 -7.74
N SER A 75 -1.44 22.80 -8.49
CA SER A 75 -2.51 22.14 -9.23
C SER A 75 -2.47 20.64 -8.95
N LEU A 76 -3.61 19.95 -9.14
CA LEU A 76 -3.62 18.49 -9.07
C LEU A 76 -2.73 17.89 -10.16
N LEU A 77 -2.16 16.72 -9.87
CA LEU A 77 -1.57 15.87 -10.90
C LEU A 77 -2.65 15.44 -11.92
N PRO A 78 -2.27 15.14 -13.17
CA PRO A 78 -3.19 14.52 -14.10
C PRO A 78 -3.66 13.15 -13.58
N GLU A 79 -4.86 12.75 -13.97
CA GLU A 79 -5.35 11.39 -13.73
C GLU A 79 -4.50 10.38 -14.52
N GLU A 80 -4.34 9.19 -13.97
CA GLU A 80 -3.65 8.07 -14.62
C GLU A 80 -4.49 7.60 -15.83
N ASP A 81 -3.85 7.46 -16.99
CA ASP A 81 -4.48 7.02 -18.23
C ASP A 81 -3.96 5.66 -18.74
N GLY A 82 -2.86 5.17 -18.15
CA GLY A 82 -2.20 3.93 -18.50
C GLY A 82 -2.35 2.83 -17.45
N PRO A 83 -1.83 1.63 -17.73
CA PRO A 83 -1.74 0.58 -16.74
C PRO A 83 -0.77 0.96 -15.63
N PHE A 84 -1.04 0.54 -14.40
CA PHE A 84 -0.22 0.89 -13.25
C PHE A 84 -0.13 -0.24 -12.22
N LYS A 85 0.89 -0.16 -11.35
CA LYS A 85 1.04 -0.96 -10.14
C LYS A 85 0.85 -0.11 -8.90
N LEU A 86 0.53 -0.75 -7.78
CA LEU A 86 0.33 -0.08 -6.51
C LEU A 86 1.37 -0.51 -5.48
N THR A 87 2.07 0.47 -4.91
CA THR A 87 3.03 0.28 -3.81
C THR A 87 2.56 1.00 -2.56
N THR A 88 2.79 0.37 -1.40
CA THR A 88 2.38 0.94 -0.11
C THR A 88 3.43 1.86 0.48
N HIS A 89 2.98 2.94 1.12
CA HIS A 89 3.84 3.83 1.90
C HIS A 89 3.24 4.05 3.29
N SER A 90 4.07 3.92 4.32
CA SER A 90 3.69 4.13 5.72
C SER A 90 4.90 4.47 6.58
N THR A 91 4.67 5.12 7.71
CA THR A 91 5.66 5.22 8.80
C THR A 91 5.90 3.86 9.47
N VAL A 92 4.98 2.91 9.31
CA VAL A 92 5.11 1.56 9.84
C VAL A 92 5.80 0.67 8.81
N THR A 93 7.08 0.39 9.02
CA THR A 93 7.94 -0.40 8.10
C THR A 93 7.36 -1.77 7.72
N LYS A 94 6.60 -2.41 8.60
CA LYS A 94 5.99 -3.73 8.34
C LYS A 94 4.97 -3.74 7.19
N VAL A 95 4.43 -2.57 6.82
CA VAL A 95 3.42 -2.41 5.76
C VAL A 95 3.85 -1.39 4.69
N SER A 96 5.08 -0.88 4.74
CA SER A 96 5.62 0.09 3.76
C SER A 96 6.50 -0.62 2.73
N GLY A 97 6.53 -0.12 1.49
CA GLY A 97 7.34 -0.64 0.39
C GLY A 97 6.86 -1.97 -0.19
N TRP A 98 5.62 -2.40 0.10
CA TRP A 98 5.07 -3.62 -0.48
C TRP A 98 4.22 -3.30 -1.71
N GLU A 99 4.45 -4.03 -2.78
CA GLU A 99 3.52 -4.06 -3.91
C GLU A 99 2.23 -4.80 -3.53
N LEU A 100 1.09 -4.33 -4.05
CA LEU A 100 -0.18 -5.06 -3.97
C LEU A 100 -0.13 -6.34 -4.80
N LYS A 101 -0.73 -7.40 -4.28
CA LYS A 101 -0.86 -8.70 -4.94
C LYS A 101 -2.32 -9.16 -4.98
N ALA A 102 -2.72 -9.78 -6.08
CA ALA A 102 -4.05 -10.33 -6.31
C ALA A 102 -4.05 -11.85 -6.08
N CYS A 103 -4.89 -12.31 -5.15
CA CYS A 103 -5.19 -13.72 -4.97
C CYS A 103 -6.54 -13.93 -4.29
N GLY A 104 -7.30 -14.95 -4.67
CA GLY A 104 -8.54 -15.38 -4.01
C GLY A 104 -9.58 -14.28 -3.88
N ASN A 105 -9.74 -13.45 -4.91
CA ASN A 105 -10.64 -12.29 -4.98
C ASN A 105 -10.36 -11.15 -3.98
N TYR A 106 -9.16 -11.08 -3.42
CA TYR A 106 -8.75 -9.96 -2.59
C TYR A 106 -7.39 -9.41 -3.00
N LEU A 107 -7.19 -8.14 -2.66
CA LEU A 107 -5.92 -7.45 -2.83
C LEU A 107 -5.24 -7.31 -1.47
N ALA A 108 -3.98 -7.73 -1.41
CA ALA A 108 -3.22 -7.79 -0.16
C ALA A 108 -1.74 -7.45 -0.35
N ILE A 109 -1.08 -7.12 0.76
CA ILE A 109 0.35 -6.84 0.85
C ILE A 109 1.02 -7.70 1.92
N GLY A 110 2.35 -7.67 1.94
CA GLY A 110 3.18 -8.31 2.97
C GLY A 110 3.68 -9.69 2.53
N ALA A 111 4.61 -10.25 3.31
CA ALA A 111 5.28 -11.50 2.97
C ALA A 111 4.34 -12.71 2.78
N GLY A 112 3.13 -12.67 3.38
CA GLY A 112 2.11 -13.70 3.21
C GLY A 112 1.15 -13.47 2.05
N ALA A 113 1.18 -12.29 1.42
CA ALA A 113 0.41 -12.04 0.21
C ALA A 113 1.02 -12.82 -0.96
N ARG A 114 0.16 -13.41 -1.78
CA ARG A 114 0.54 -14.21 -2.94
C ARG A 114 -0.01 -13.55 -4.19
N GLU A 115 0.74 -13.69 -5.27
CA GLU A 115 0.24 -13.51 -6.62
C GLU A 115 -0.31 -14.87 -7.07
N CYS A 116 -1.59 -14.92 -7.45
CA CYS A 116 -2.25 -16.14 -7.91
C CYS A 116 -2.64 -15.96 -9.37
N ASN A 117 -1.65 -15.94 -10.24
CA ASN A 117 -1.86 -15.89 -11.69
C ASN A 117 -2.09 -17.30 -12.25
N SER A 118 -3.00 -17.43 -13.21
CA SER A 118 -3.17 -18.68 -13.98
C SER A 118 -3.23 -18.43 -15.47
N CYS A 119 -2.84 -19.47 -16.20
CA CYS A 119 -2.84 -19.52 -17.65
C CYS A 119 -3.42 -20.87 -18.10
N PRO A 120 -4.50 -20.90 -18.89
CA PRO A 120 -5.05 -22.13 -19.42
C PRO A 120 -4.16 -22.71 -20.51
N GLU A 121 -4.22 -24.03 -20.70
CA GLU A 121 -3.49 -24.72 -21.76
C GLU A 121 -3.90 -24.18 -23.13
N GLY A 122 -2.90 -23.83 -23.96
CA GLY A 122 -3.13 -23.29 -25.31
C GLY A 122 -3.26 -21.77 -25.40
N ALA A 123 -3.28 -21.04 -24.28
CA ALA A 123 -3.16 -19.58 -24.29
C ALA A 123 -1.68 -19.15 -24.45
N ALA A 124 -1.47 -18.01 -25.11
CA ALA A 124 -0.15 -17.43 -25.35
C ALA A 124 0.34 -16.65 -24.12
N CYS A 125 0.53 -17.31 -22.98
CA CYS A 125 0.84 -16.61 -21.72
C CYS A 125 2.31 -16.25 -21.52
N ASP A 126 3.18 -16.68 -22.43
CA ASP A 126 4.59 -16.33 -22.45
C ASP A 126 4.83 -14.83 -22.66
N GLU A 127 3.81 -14.10 -23.12
CA GLU A 127 3.87 -12.65 -23.25
C GLU A 127 3.57 -11.87 -21.95
N TYR A 128 3.04 -12.53 -20.91
CA TYR A 128 2.69 -11.86 -19.65
C TYR A 128 3.82 -11.94 -18.62
N GLN A 129 3.99 -10.86 -17.84
CA GLN A 129 4.95 -10.84 -16.72
C GLN A 129 4.37 -11.35 -15.40
N ASN A 130 3.06 -11.60 -15.36
CA ASN A 130 2.33 -12.16 -14.23
C ASN A 130 2.43 -11.30 -12.96
N GLU A 131 2.35 -9.98 -13.11
CA GLU A 131 2.27 -9.03 -11.99
C GLU A 131 0.82 -8.57 -11.80
N THR A 132 0.42 -8.20 -10.57
CA THR A 132 -0.84 -7.45 -10.36
C THR A 132 -0.75 -6.07 -11.01
N VAL A 133 -1.43 -5.90 -12.15
CA VAL A 133 -1.51 -4.62 -12.86
C VAL A 133 -2.96 -4.16 -12.99
N PHE A 134 -3.18 -2.89 -12.70
CA PHE A 134 -4.48 -2.22 -12.68
C PHE A 134 -4.64 -1.31 -13.90
N LEU A 135 -5.89 -1.02 -14.25
CA LEU A 135 -6.26 -0.02 -15.24
C LEU A 135 -7.16 1.05 -14.58
N PRO A 136 -7.10 2.33 -15.03
CA PRO A 136 -7.76 3.44 -14.36
C PRO A 136 -9.29 3.35 -14.36
N ASN A 137 -9.85 2.65 -15.34
CA ASN A 137 -11.29 2.45 -15.49
C ASN A 137 -11.88 1.37 -14.58
N GLY A 138 -11.12 0.85 -13.63
CA GLY A 138 -11.57 -0.25 -12.77
C GLY A 138 -11.25 -1.64 -13.29
N GLU A 139 -10.68 -1.79 -14.49
CA GLU A 139 -10.22 -3.09 -14.98
C GLU A 139 -8.90 -3.51 -14.34
N MET A 140 -8.68 -4.81 -14.27
CA MET A 140 -7.37 -5.43 -14.10
C MET A 140 -6.77 -5.66 -15.48
N ALA A 141 -5.45 -5.57 -15.60
CA ALA A 141 -4.73 -5.97 -16.81
C ALA A 141 -4.70 -7.51 -16.89
N ALA A 142 -5.86 -8.07 -17.25
CA ALA A 142 -6.09 -9.49 -17.49
C ALA A 142 -6.56 -9.68 -18.94
N ASP A 143 -6.29 -10.84 -19.54
CA ASP A 143 -6.64 -11.15 -20.93
C ASP A 143 -7.48 -12.43 -21.05
N LEU A 144 -8.57 -12.44 -20.29
CA LEU A 144 -9.58 -13.49 -20.34
C LEU A 144 -10.91 -12.93 -20.89
N PRO A 145 -11.77 -13.79 -21.47
CA PRO A 145 -13.11 -13.37 -21.87
C PRO A 145 -13.89 -12.77 -20.70
N GLY A 146 -14.44 -11.57 -20.89
CA GLY A 146 -15.19 -10.83 -19.86
C GLY A 146 -14.33 -9.98 -18.92
N GLY A 147 -13.00 -10.12 -18.96
CA GLY A 147 -12.07 -9.33 -18.14
C GLY A 147 -12.16 -9.61 -16.63
N GLN A 148 -11.43 -8.80 -15.85
CA GLN A 148 -11.49 -8.76 -14.39
C GLN A 148 -11.47 -7.31 -13.95
N TYR A 149 -12.13 -7.02 -12.83
CA TYR A 149 -12.33 -5.65 -12.36
C TYR A 149 -11.97 -5.54 -10.89
N TRP A 150 -11.25 -4.49 -10.52
CA TRP A 150 -11.03 -4.12 -9.14
C TRP A 150 -12.12 -3.16 -8.67
N TYR A 151 -12.51 -3.28 -7.40
CA TYR A 151 -13.54 -2.45 -6.81
C TYR A 151 -13.37 -2.35 -5.30
N VAL A 152 -14.01 -1.34 -4.70
CA VAL A 152 -14.14 -1.23 -3.24
C VAL A 152 -15.47 -1.85 -2.83
N SER A 153 -15.42 -2.94 -2.05
CA SER A 153 -16.60 -3.63 -1.56
C SER A 153 -17.50 -2.67 -0.78
N PRO A 154 -18.79 -2.54 -1.15
CA PRO A 154 -19.72 -1.69 -0.41
C PRO A 154 -20.07 -2.27 0.96
N GLU A 155 -19.83 -3.56 1.18
CA GLU A 155 -20.16 -4.26 2.42
C GLU A 155 -19.20 -3.91 3.55
N ASP A 156 -17.89 -3.93 3.28
CA ASP A 156 -16.85 -3.78 4.31
C ASP A 156 -15.72 -2.82 3.92
N GLY A 157 -15.85 -2.15 2.76
CA GLY A 157 -14.83 -1.25 2.22
C GLY A 157 -13.53 -1.95 1.81
N ALA A 158 -13.47 -3.28 1.71
CA ALA A 158 -12.27 -3.97 1.24
C ALA A 158 -11.98 -3.66 -0.23
N LEU A 159 -10.71 -3.51 -0.60
CA LEU A 159 -10.28 -3.46 -1.99
C LEU A 159 -10.20 -4.91 -2.52
N MET A 160 -11.02 -5.19 -3.53
CA MET A 160 -11.25 -6.53 -4.07
C MET A 160 -11.11 -6.54 -5.59
N PHE A 161 -11.14 -7.74 -6.18
CA PHE A 161 -11.28 -7.91 -7.62
C PHE A 161 -12.27 -9.05 -7.92
N THR A 162 -12.85 -9.05 -9.12
CA THR A 162 -13.82 -10.07 -9.55
C THR A 162 -13.16 -11.37 -9.97
N GLU A 163 -13.86 -12.49 -9.78
CA GLU A 163 -13.62 -13.67 -10.59
C GLU A 163 -13.95 -13.33 -12.04
N GLY A 164 -13.07 -13.72 -12.96
CA GLY A 164 -13.26 -13.44 -14.37
C GLY A 164 -14.46 -14.17 -15.00
N GLY A 165 -14.92 -13.74 -16.17
CA GLY A 165 -16.04 -14.36 -16.90
C GLY A 165 -17.42 -13.81 -16.50
N ASP A 166 -18.46 -14.64 -16.58
CA ASP A 166 -19.86 -14.23 -16.35
C ASP A 166 -20.14 -13.76 -14.90
N GLU A 167 -19.28 -14.15 -13.94
CA GLU A 167 -19.40 -13.74 -12.54
C GLU A 167 -18.90 -12.30 -12.27
N ALA A 168 -18.31 -11.64 -13.27
CA ALA A 168 -17.83 -10.28 -13.15
C ALA A 168 -18.94 -9.21 -13.08
N GLU A 169 -20.21 -9.54 -13.41
CA GLU A 169 -21.31 -8.56 -13.54
C GLU A 169 -21.48 -7.67 -12.30
N ALA A 170 -21.36 -8.24 -11.09
CA ALA A 170 -21.53 -7.47 -9.85
C ALA A 170 -20.37 -6.48 -9.62
N GLY A 171 -19.13 -6.87 -9.94
CA GLY A 171 -17.98 -5.99 -9.77
C GLY A 171 -17.82 -4.97 -10.90
N ILE A 172 -18.30 -5.26 -12.12
CA ILE A 172 -18.33 -4.30 -13.23
C ILE A 172 -19.11 -3.04 -12.84
N ALA A 173 -20.26 -3.21 -12.17
CA ALA A 173 -21.09 -2.10 -11.73
C ALA A 173 -20.44 -1.23 -10.65
N LEU A 174 -19.33 -1.68 -10.05
CA LEU A 174 -18.58 -0.99 -8.98
C LEU A 174 -17.14 -0.67 -9.41
N ALA A 175 -16.74 -1.09 -10.60
CA ALA A 175 -15.37 -1.02 -11.08
C ALA A 175 -14.86 0.42 -11.06
N GLY A 176 -13.71 0.63 -10.40
CA GLY A 176 -13.08 1.94 -10.33
C GLY A 176 -13.83 3.00 -9.50
N GLN A 177 -15.03 2.69 -8.99
CA GLN A 177 -15.85 3.70 -8.34
C GLN A 177 -15.23 4.15 -7.03
N ARG A 178 -15.45 5.44 -6.72
CA ARG A 178 -15.02 6.06 -5.48
C ARG A 178 -13.51 6.03 -5.29
N VAL A 179 -12.75 5.95 -6.37
CA VAL A 179 -11.29 6.04 -6.35
C VAL A 179 -10.84 7.03 -7.43
N GLU A 180 -9.90 7.88 -7.06
CA GLU A 180 -9.13 8.73 -7.96
C GLU A 180 -7.71 8.18 -8.03
N VAL A 181 -7.16 8.09 -9.24
CA VAL A 181 -5.79 7.62 -9.47
C VAL A 181 -5.04 8.72 -10.19
N TYR A 182 -4.03 9.30 -9.52
CA TYR A 182 -3.15 10.30 -10.12
C TYR A 182 -1.96 9.60 -10.79
N SER A 183 -1.53 10.12 -11.95
CA SER A 183 -0.39 9.57 -12.71
C SER A 183 0.89 9.61 -11.86
N ASP A 184 1.52 8.45 -11.69
CA ASP A 184 2.66 8.23 -10.79
C ASP A 184 2.43 8.80 -9.36
N GLY A 185 1.17 8.82 -8.91
CA GLY A 185 0.72 9.52 -7.72
C GLY A 185 -0.18 8.67 -6.82
N PHE A 186 -1.02 9.31 -6.01
CA PHE A 186 -1.87 8.60 -5.06
C PHE A 186 -3.01 7.85 -5.76
N PHE A 187 -3.23 6.62 -5.31
CA PHE A 187 -4.48 5.89 -5.46
C PHE A 187 -5.36 6.23 -4.26
N SER A 188 -6.32 7.13 -4.43
CA SER A 188 -7.06 7.79 -3.35
C SER A 188 -8.53 7.38 -3.34
N TYR A 189 -9.02 6.85 -2.22
CA TYR A 189 -10.44 6.65 -2.01
C TYR A 189 -11.18 7.99 -1.83
N GLN A 190 -12.26 8.20 -2.58
CA GLN A 190 -13.09 9.40 -2.52
C GLN A 190 -13.67 9.60 -1.12
N GLY A 191 -13.51 10.82 -0.59
CA GLY A 191 -13.94 11.19 0.76
C GLY A 191 -12.97 12.17 1.41
N SER A 192 -13.07 12.34 2.73
CA SER A 192 -12.23 13.28 3.49
C SER A 192 -10.85 12.75 3.87
N ARG A 193 -10.52 11.49 3.52
CA ARG A 193 -9.30 10.80 3.97
C ARG A 193 -8.62 10.13 2.79
N HIS A 194 -7.53 10.73 2.33
CA HIS A 194 -6.72 10.23 1.20
C HIS A 194 -5.78 9.09 1.60
N TYR A 195 -6.18 8.16 2.47
CA TYR A 195 -5.35 7.02 2.90
C TYR A 195 -6.18 5.74 2.98
N TRP A 196 -5.48 4.61 3.02
CA TRP A 196 -6.06 3.27 3.16
C TRP A 196 -5.64 2.64 4.49
N LEU A 197 -6.30 1.54 4.84
CA LEU A 197 -6.00 0.75 6.02
C LEU A 197 -5.47 -0.62 5.58
N ALA A 198 -4.24 -0.93 5.96
CA ALA A 198 -3.66 -2.26 5.84
C ALA A 198 -3.96 -3.06 7.12
N CYS A 199 -4.96 -3.93 7.06
CA CYS A 199 -5.47 -4.69 8.20
C CYS A 199 -4.92 -6.11 8.19
N LEU A 200 -4.28 -6.51 9.30
CA LEU A 200 -3.70 -7.85 9.43
C LEU A 200 -4.78 -8.92 9.28
N ARG A 201 -4.57 -9.87 8.37
CA ARG A 201 -5.42 -11.05 8.21
C ARG A 201 -4.55 -12.29 8.08
N ARG A 202 -4.97 -13.38 8.72
CA ARG A 202 -4.48 -14.71 8.37
C ARG A 202 -5.20 -15.15 7.10
N LEU A 203 -4.51 -15.19 5.98
CA LEU A 203 -5.07 -15.69 4.74
C LEU A 203 -5.19 -17.23 4.78
N PRO A 204 -6.23 -17.82 4.15
CA PRO A 204 -6.36 -19.26 4.02
C PRO A 204 -5.10 -19.88 3.39
N GLY A 205 -4.57 -20.96 3.98
CA GLY A 205 -3.39 -21.67 3.45
C GLY A 205 -2.03 -21.13 3.91
N GLY A 206 -1.98 -20.06 4.71
CA GLY A 206 -0.73 -19.63 5.37
C GLY A 206 -0.35 -20.58 6.51
N THR A 207 0.94 -20.97 6.58
CA THR A 207 1.46 -21.71 7.73
C THR A 207 1.20 -20.91 9.01
N VAL A 208 0.51 -21.51 9.99
CA VAL A 208 0.19 -20.88 11.27
C VAL A 208 1.48 -20.36 11.92
N GLY A 209 1.63 -19.04 11.98
CA GLY A 209 2.68 -18.38 12.79
C GLY A 209 3.90 -17.81 12.07
N THR A 210 3.99 -17.78 10.72
CA THR A 210 5.22 -17.28 10.06
C THR A 210 5.05 -16.18 9.02
N THR A 211 3.92 -16.10 8.29
CA THR A 211 3.76 -15.10 7.23
C THR A 211 2.56 -14.19 7.49
N ARG A 212 2.82 -12.87 7.54
CA ARG A 212 1.79 -11.84 7.73
C ARG A 212 1.38 -11.27 6.38
N SER A 213 0.08 -11.12 6.21
CA SER A 213 -0.56 -10.50 5.05
C SER A 213 -1.57 -9.49 5.55
N TYR A 214 -1.71 -8.40 4.80
CA TYR A 214 -2.62 -7.31 5.16
C TYR A 214 -3.60 -7.09 4.02
N ARG A 215 -4.90 -7.16 4.32
CA ARG A 215 -5.94 -6.74 3.38
C ARG A 215 -6.07 -5.23 3.40
N ILE A 216 -6.40 -4.67 2.25
CA ILE A 216 -6.55 -3.22 2.09
C ILE A 216 -8.02 -2.85 2.25
N HIS A 217 -8.29 -1.86 3.09
CA HIS A 217 -9.63 -1.36 3.36
C HIS A 217 -9.69 0.15 3.21
N ALA A 218 -10.80 0.65 2.70
CA ALA A 218 -11.16 2.06 2.75
C ALA A 218 -11.37 2.51 4.21
N PRO A 219 -11.07 3.78 4.55
CA PRO A 219 -11.15 4.31 5.92
C PRO A 219 -12.60 4.65 6.32
N THR A 220 -13.50 3.68 6.26
CA THR A 220 -14.88 3.82 6.76
C THR A 220 -14.88 3.93 8.29
N PRO A 221 -15.93 4.50 8.92
CA PRO A 221 -16.03 4.55 10.38
C PRO A 221 -15.79 3.20 11.06
N GLU A 222 -16.41 2.13 10.53
CA GLU A 222 -16.22 0.76 11.03
C GLU A 222 -14.78 0.27 10.90
N ASN A 223 -14.12 0.53 9.76
CA ASN A 223 -12.75 0.08 9.55
C ASN A 223 -11.74 0.82 10.43
N LEU A 224 -12.03 2.07 10.83
CA LEU A 224 -11.18 2.85 11.72
C LEU A 224 -11.19 2.33 13.18
N GLU A 225 -12.20 1.55 13.56
CA GLU A 225 -12.28 0.92 14.89
C GLU A 225 -11.47 -0.38 14.98
N LYS A 226 -10.93 -0.89 13.86
CA LYS A 226 -10.13 -2.12 13.84
C LYS A 226 -8.72 -1.88 14.43
N GLU A 227 -8.39 -2.62 15.48
CA GLU A 227 -7.12 -2.47 16.21
C GLU A 227 -5.88 -2.98 15.45
N ASP A 228 -6.07 -3.90 14.50
CA ASP A 228 -5.00 -4.57 13.76
C ASP A 228 -4.68 -3.93 12.39
N CYS A 229 -5.04 -2.66 12.22
CA CYS A 229 -4.83 -1.92 10.98
C CYS A 229 -3.71 -0.89 11.10
N SER A 230 -2.99 -0.67 10.00
CA SER A 230 -2.03 0.42 9.88
C SER A 230 -2.45 1.33 8.73
N GLN A 231 -2.39 2.64 8.93
CA GLN A 231 -2.69 3.59 7.87
C GLN A 231 -1.56 3.60 6.85
N ILE A 232 -1.94 3.56 5.58
CA ILE A 232 -1.01 3.50 4.45
C ILE A 232 -1.47 4.47 3.35
N LYS A 233 -0.52 4.93 2.54
CA LYS A 233 -0.78 5.48 1.22
C LYS A 233 -0.56 4.39 0.18
N LEU A 234 -1.35 4.41 -0.88
CA LEU A 234 -1.11 3.62 -2.08
C LEU A 234 -0.65 4.60 -3.16
N VAL A 235 0.51 4.32 -3.73
CA VAL A 235 1.10 5.10 -4.81
C VAL A 235 1.07 4.26 -6.07
N ALA A 236 0.44 4.79 -7.12
CA ALA A 236 0.46 4.27 -8.46
C ALA A 236 1.82 4.51 -9.11
N SER A 237 2.29 3.54 -9.87
CA SER A 237 3.45 3.70 -10.74
C SER A 237 3.09 3.16 -12.10
N SER A 238 3.17 3.99 -13.13
CA SER A 238 2.78 3.62 -14.48
C SER A 238 3.66 2.48 -14.99
N VAL A 239 3.07 1.57 -15.77
CA VAL A 239 3.80 0.51 -16.48
C VAL A 239 3.64 0.68 -17.99
N ALA A 240 4.67 0.32 -18.73
CA ALA A 240 4.74 0.59 -20.17
C ALA A 240 3.71 -0.21 -21.00
N ASP A 241 3.28 -1.38 -20.50
CA ASP A 241 2.42 -2.29 -21.23
C ASP A 241 1.46 -3.03 -20.29
N ARG A 242 0.20 -3.18 -20.70
CA ARG A 242 -0.81 -4.02 -20.04
C ARG A 242 -0.34 -5.47 -19.88
N LYS A 243 0.54 -5.95 -20.76
CA LYS A 243 1.13 -7.30 -20.68
C LYS A 243 2.06 -7.52 -19.48
N HIS A 244 2.37 -6.49 -18.70
CA HIS A 244 2.94 -6.71 -17.36
C HIS A 244 1.99 -7.49 -16.43
N GLY A 245 0.68 -7.46 -16.72
CA GLY A 245 -0.37 -8.18 -16.01
C GLY A 245 -0.27 -9.71 -16.10
N ALA A 246 -1.40 -10.38 -15.93
CA ALA A 246 -1.53 -11.82 -16.04
C ALA A 246 -2.57 -12.19 -17.10
N TYR A 247 -2.62 -13.46 -17.52
CA TYR A 247 -3.76 -13.93 -18.29
C TYR A 247 -5.04 -13.89 -17.45
N LYS A 248 -4.99 -14.44 -16.23
CA LYS A 248 -6.06 -14.41 -15.21
C LYS A 248 -5.45 -14.30 -13.81
N TYR A 249 -6.14 -13.60 -12.92
CA TYR A 249 -5.92 -13.65 -11.47
C TYR A 249 -6.96 -14.58 -10.82
N ASP A 250 -6.52 -15.49 -9.97
CA ASP A 250 -7.34 -16.45 -9.19
C ASP A 250 -7.48 -16.01 -7.74
#